data_AF-A0A925ZWR5-F1
#
_entry.id   AF-A0A925ZWR5-F1
#
_cell.length_a   1.000
_cell.length_b   1.000
_cell.length_c   1.000
_cell.angle_alpha   90.00
_cell.angle_beta   90.00
_cell.angle_gamma   90.00
#
_symmetry.space_group_name_H-M   'P 1'
#
loop_
_entity.id
_entity.type
_entity.pdbx_description
1 polymer ?
#
loop_
_entity_poly.entity_id
_entity_poly.type
_entity_poly.pdbx_seq_one_letter_code
_entity_poly.pdbx_strand_id
1 'polypeptide(L)'
;MKPHQLIAPWKGDKRFTHMAKRAAQLKKAGSDADAIVAAITAEFGAPPTMERLRDAPQPFTVYGTVGEDIEQGALNQLELALRLPIALRGALMPDAHPGYALPIGGVFAAHNAVAPAMVGVDIGCRMHLTIFDETPAEFLRRRTPLLADLKAVTVFGTGEGRSRPADHPVLDDERWQITSQTRGLRVKGGVQLGTSGSGNHFAELVVGERLAPHGAEGVPQ
;
A
#
# COMPACT_ATOMS: atom_id res chain seq x y z
N MET A 1 3.37 -44.61 -4.77
CA MET A 1 3.12 -43.18 -5.04
C MET A 1 4.36 -42.48 -5.61
N LYS A 2 4.24 -41.51 -6.52
CA LYS A 2 5.40 -40.77 -7.09
C LYS A 2 5.88 -39.67 -6.10
N PRO A 3 7.18 -39.34 -6.03
CA PRO A 3 7.70 -38.33 -5.08
C PRO A 3 6.97 -36.99 -5.09
N HIS A 4 6.61 -36.47 -6.28
CA HIS A 4 5.89 -35.20 -6.40
C HIS A 4 4.45 -35.24 -5.87
N GLN A 5 3.85 -36.44 -5.76
CA GLN A 5 2.52 -36.61 -5.16
C GLN A 5 2.60 -36.58 -3.63
N LEU A 6 3.71 -37.07 -3.05
CA LEU A 6 3.96 -37.03 -1.61
C LEU A 6 4.09 -35.59 -1.08
N ILE A 7 4.69 -34.71 -1.88
CA ILE A 7 4.92 -33.31 -1.50
C ILE A 7 3.90 -32.34 -2.12
N ALA A 8 2.79 -32.83 -2.68
CA ALA A 8 1.76 -31.98 -3.29
C ALA A 8 1.26 -30.83 -2.37
N PRO A 9 1.19 -30.99 -1.03
CA PRO A 9 0.83 -29.89 -0.13
C PRO A 9 1.76 -28.67 -0.18
N TRP A 10 3.01 -28.80 -0.62
CA TRP A 10 3.96 -27.68 -0.77
C TRP A 10 3.87 -26.97 -2.14
N LYS A 11 2.93 -27.38 -2.99
CA LYS A 11 2.80 -26.81 -4.35
C LYS A 11 2.54 -25.30 -4.27
N GLY A 12 3.41 -24.52 -4.90
CA GLY A 12 3.39 -23.05 -4.87
C GLY A 12 4.52 -22.44 -4.05
N ASP A 13 5.22 -23.22 -3.22
CA ASP A 13 6.46 -22.77 -2.58
C ASP A 13 7.56 -22.57 -3.63
N LYS A 14 8.29 -21.45 -3.56
CA LYS A 14 9.42 -21.15 -4.47
C LYS A 14 10.50 -22.24 -4.46
N ARG A 15 10.60 -22.99 -3.37
CA ARG A 15 11.54 -24.09 -3.14
C ARG A 15 11.00 -25.46 -3.56
N PHE A 16 9.78 -25.53 -4.11
CA PHE A 16 9.13 -26.80 -4.47
C PHE A 16 9.99 -27.69 -5.36
N THR A 17 10.73 -27.11 -6.31
CA THR A 17 11.66 -27.86 -7.17
C THR A 17 12.80 -28.51 -6.38
N HIS A 18 13.30 -27.86 -5.32
CA HIS A 18 14.32 -28.44 -4.46
C HIS A 18 13.73 -29.57 -3.59
N MET A 19 12.54 -29.35 -3.04
CA MET A 19 11.81 -30.38 -2.28
C MET A 19 11.55 -31.62 -3.15
N ALA A 20 11.16 -31.45 -4.42
CA ALA A 20 10.92 -32.55 -5.35
C ALA A 20 12.17 -33.38 -5.62
N LYS A 21 13.34 -32.72 -5.82
CA LYS A 21 14.62 -33.41 -5.96
C LYS A 21 14.99 -34.18 -4.68
N ARG A 22 14.81 -33.56 -3.51
CA ARG A 22 15.09 -34.17 -2.21
C ARG A 22 14.21 -35.39 -1.94
N ALA A 23 12.90 -35.28 -2.19
CA ALA A 23 11.95 -36.38 -2.07
C ALA A 23 12.29 -37.55 -3.01
N ALA A 24 12.76 -37.27 -4.22
CA ALA A 24 13.21 -38.32 -5.15
C ALA A 24 14.49 -39.03 -4.67
N GLN A 25 15.44 -38.29 -4.09
CA GLN A 25 16.66 -38.88 -3.49
C GLN A 25 16.33 -39.79 -2.31
N LEU A 26 15.49 -39.33 -1.38
CA LEU A 26 15.06 -40.12 -0.23
C LEU A 26 14.34 -41.41 -0.65
N LYS A 27 13.45 -41.31 -1.65
CA LYS A 27 12.80 -42.49 -2.23
C LYS A 27 13.79 -43.46 -2.85
N LYS A 28 14.82 -42.97 -3.55
CA LYS A 28 15.89 -43.82 -4.11
C LYS A 28 16.72 -44.49 -3.02
N ALA A 29 16.88 -43.85 -1.86
CA ALA A 29 17.56 -44.40 -0.69
C ALA A 29 16.72 -45.41 0.11
N GLY A 30 15.48 -45.70 -0.31
CA GLY A 30 14.62 -46.70 0.31
C GLY A 30 13.70 -46.16 1.41
N SER A 31 13.64 -44.84 1.64
CA SER A 31 12.68 -44.25 2.56
C SER A 31 11.24 -44.48 2.08
N ASP A 32 10.35 -44.79 3.02
CA ASP A 32 8.92 -44.88 2.76
C ASP A 32 8.26 -43.49 2.62
N ALA A 33 6.96 -43.49 2.34
CA ALA A 33 6.18 -42.28 2.12
C ALA A 33 6.22 -41.31 3.31
N ASP A 34 6.03 -41.81 4.52
CA ASP A 34 5.90 -41.00 5.74
C ASP A 34 7.27 -40.44 6.14
N ALA A 35 8.34 -41.22 6.02
CA ALA A 35 9.71 -40.76 6.24
C ALA A 35 10.11 -39.66 5.25
N ILE A 36 9.68 -39.76 3.98
CA ILE A 36 9.92 -38.70 2.98
C ILE A 36 9.19 -37.41 3.38
N VAL A 37 7.90 -37.49 3.74
CA VAL A 37 7.11 -36.31 4.13
C VAL A 37 7.67 -35.68 5.41
N ALA A 38 8.05 -36.49 6.41
CA ALA A 38 8.67 -36.02 7.64
C ALA A 38 10.01 -35.32 7.39
N ALA A 39 10.87 -35.90 6.54
CA ALA A 39 12.15 -35.29 6.18
C ALA A 39 11.99 -33.96 5.43
N ILE A 40 11.04 -33.89 4.48
CA ILE A 40 10.73 -32.64 3.77
C ILE A 40 10.16 -31.60 4.74
N THR A 41 9.27 -32.00 5.65
CA THR A 41 8.70 -31.10 6.67
C THR A 41 9.79 -30.58 7.61
N ALA A 42 10.71 -31.42 8.05
CA ALA A 42 11.81 -31.03 8.93
C ALA A 42 12.80 -30.08 8.23
N GLU A 43 13.08 -30.30 6.94
CA GLU A 43 14.05 -29.52 6.18
C GLU A 43 13.46 -28.19 5.65
N PHE A 44 12.19 -28.18 5.24
CA PHE A 44 11.58 -27.05 4.55
C PHE A 44 10.42 -26.37 5.29
N GLY A 45 9.97 -26.93 6.41
CA GLY A 45 8.79 -26.51 7.16
C GLY A 45 7.51 -27.23 6.72
N ALA A 46 6.46 -27.07 7.53
CA ALA A 46 5.13 -27.56 7.22
C ALA A 46 4.59 -26.93 5.91
N PRO A 47 3.71 -27.61 5.17
CA PRO A 47 3.13 -27.05 3.97
C PRO A 47 2.26 -25.83 4.31
N PRO A 48 2.16 -24.83 3.42
CA PRO A 48 1.29 -23.69 3.64
C PRO A 48 -0.16 -24.17 3.80
N THR A 49 -0.82 -23.69 4.85
CA THR A 49 -2.23 -23.98 5.09
C THR A 49 -3.06 -22.86 4.49
N MET A 50 -4.02 -23.22 3.63
CA MET A 50 -4.99 -22.24 3.13
C MET A 50 -5.98 -21.94 4.24
N GLU A 51 -5.82 -20.77 4.83
CA GLU A 51 -6.76 -20.27 5.82
C GLU A 51 -8.14 -20.04 5.21
N ARG A 52 -9.18 -20.29 6.01
CA ARG A 52 -10.55 -20.00 5.61
C ARG A 52 -10.95 -18.62 6.09
N LEU A 53 -11.81 -17.96 5.32
CA LEU A 53 -12.50 -16.78 5.80
C LEU A 53 -13.39 -17.16 6.98
N ARG A 54 -13.50 -16.26 7.96
CA ARG A 54 -14.50 -16.33 9.02
C ARG A 54 -15.89 -16.24 8.41
N ASP A 55 -16.90 -16.78 9.10
CA ASP A 55 -18.29 -16.71 8.61
C ASP A 55 -18.83 -15.28 8.63
N ALA A 56 -18.46 -14.52 9.67
CA ALA A 56 -18.83 -13.13 9.85
C ALA A 56 -17.61 -12.20 9.83
N PRO A 57 -17.77 -10.93 9.39
CA PRO A 57 -16.72 -9.92 9.49
C PRO A 57 -16.40 -9.60 10.96
N GLN A 58 -15.17 -9.19 11.21
CA GLN A 58 -14.80 -8.55 12.48
C GLN A 58 -15.53 -7.22 12.68
N PRO A 59 -15.66 -6.71 13.93
CA PRO A 59 -16.34 -5.46 14.22
C PRO A 59 -15.80 -4.27 13.42
N PHE A 60 -16.68 -3.39 12.98
CA PHE A 60 -16.30 -2.15 12.30
C PHE A 60 -17.29 -1.02 12.58
N THR A 61 -16.88 0.20 12.24
CA THR A 61 -17.70 1.40 12.35
C THR A 61 -17.80 2.09 11.00
N VAL A 62 -19.01 2.49 10.62
CA VAL A 62 -19.25 3.28 9.40
C VAL A 62 -19.49 4.72 9.82
N TYR A 63 -18.75 5.63 9.21
CA TYR A 63 -18.93 7.07 9.37
C TYR A 63 -19.54 7.59 8.07
N GLY A 64 -20.78 8.09 8.13
CA GLY A 64 -21.57 8.43 6.94
C GLY A 64 -22.70 7.43 6.67
N THR A 65 -23.50 7.69 5.65
CA THR A 65 -24.68 6.90 5.30
C THR A 65 -24.44 6.08 4.04
N VAL A 66 -24.59 4.76 4.14
CA VAL A 66 -24.47 3.85 2.99
C VAL A 66 -25.64 4.04 2.05
N GLY A 67 -25.35 4.22 0.77
CA GLY A 67 -26.32 4.56 -0.27
C GLY A 67 -26.50 6.07 -0.48
N GLU A 68 -25.97 6.91 0.39
CA GLU A 68 -25.95 8.37 0.23
C GLU A 68 -24.51 8.88 0.07
N ASP A 69 -23.71 8.77 1.13
CA ASP A 69 -22.30 9.17 1.13
C ASP A 69 -21.40 8.05 0.60
N ILE A 70 -21.74 6.81 0.96
CA ILE A 70 -20.89 5.63 0.75
C ILE A 70 -21.53 4.67 -0.24
N GLU A 71 -20.76 4.23 -1.23
CA GLU A 71 -21.21 3.20 -2.17
C GLU A 71 -21.35 1.83 -1.49
N GLN A 72 -22.43 1.10 -1.79
CA GLN A 72 -22.65 -0.26 -1.26
C GLN A 72 -21.49 -1.21 -1.58
N GLY A 73 -20.82 -1.04 -2.73
CA GLY A 73 -19.66 -1.83 -3.11
C GLY A 73 -18.47 -1.66 -2.15
N ALA A 74 -18.30 -0.47 -1.57
CA ALA A 74 -17.24 -0.20 -0.59
C ALA A 74 -17.49 -0.96 0.72
N LEU A 75 -18.73 -0.94 1.21
CA LEU A 75 -19.13 -1.71 2.39
C LEU A 75 -18.90 -3.21 2.16
N ASN A 76 -19.38 -3.75 1.05
CA ASN A 76 -19.22 -5.17 0.71
C ASN A 76 -17.74 -5.58 0.70
N GLN A 77 -16.87 -4.72 0.15
CA GLN A 77 -15.43 -4.96 0.09
C GLN A 77 -14.79 -4.94 1.49
N LEU A 78 -15.17 -4.00 2.35
CA LEU A 78 -14.71 -3.96 3.74
C LEU A 78 -15.16 -5.21 4.51
N GLU A 79 -16.44 -5.60 4.40
CA GLU A 79 -16.97 -6.80 5.07
C GLU A 79 -16.21 -8.06 4.64
N LEU A 80 -15.95 -8.22 3.34
CA LEU A 80 -15.17 -9.34 2.84
C LEU A 80 -13.75 -9.34 3.43
N ALA A 81 -13.07 -8.19 3.44
CA ALA A 81 -11.73 -8.06 4.02
C ALA A 81 -11.72 -8.41 5.51
N LEU A 82 -12.72 -7.97 6.28
CA LEU A 82 -12.83 -8.21 7.72
C LEU A 82 -13.14 -9.67 8.08
N ARG A 83 -13.44 -10.52 7.10
CA ARG A 83 -13.53 -11.97 7.30
C ARG A 83 -12.17 -12.67 7.27
N LEU A 84 -11.10 -11.99 6.86
CA LEU A 84 -9.75 -12.57 6.90
C LEU A 84 -9.35 -12.89 8.36
N PRO A 85 -8.68 -14.03 8.62
CA PRO A 85 -8.23 -14.39 9.98
C PRO A 85 -7.32 -13.35 10.65
N ILE A 86 -6.61 -12.57 9.84
CA ILE A 86 -5.71 -11.51 10.33
C ILE A 86 -6.47 -10.25 10.77
N ALA A 87 -7.75 -10.10 10.43
CA ALA A 87 -8.53 -8.91 10.78
C ALA A 87 -8.79 -8.85 12.30
N LEU A 88 -8.70 -7.66 12.88
CA LEU A 88 -9.08 -7.35 14.27
C LEU A 88 -10.34 -6.48 14.33
N ARG A 89 -10.36 -5.42 13.52
CA ARG A 89 -11.49 -4.47 13.39
C ARG A 89 -11.30 -3.61 12.15
N GLY A 90 -12.35 -2.91 11.74
CA GLY A 90 -12.28 -1.94 10.64
C GLY A 90 -13.01 -0.63 10.90
N ALA A 91 -12.88 0.29 9.96
CA ALA A 91 -13.76 1.44 9.84
C ALA A 91 -13.94 1.81 8.37
N LEU A 92 -15.04 2.49 8.06
CA LEU A 92 -15.34 2.99 6.74
C LEU A 92 -15.61 4.49 6.85
N MET A 93 -14.84 5.29 6.10
CA MET A 93 -14.96 6.74 6.09
C MET A 93 -16.11 7.22 5.18
N PRO A 94 -16.60 8.47 5.35
CA PRO A 94 -17.74 8.97 4.58
C PRO A 94 -17.50 9.07 3.07
N ASP A 95 -16.24 9.18 2.65
CA ASP A 95 -15.81 9.28 1.25
C ASP A 95 -15.53 7.91 0.61
N ALA A 96 -15.92 6.82 1.29
CA ALA A 96 -15.55 5.49 0.89
C ALA A 96 -16.23 5.03 -0.41
N HIS A 97 -15.41 4.45 -1.29
CA HIS A 97 -15.84 3.91 -2.58
C HIS A 97 -14.99 2.67 -2.95
N PRO A 98 -15.43 1.84 -3.92
CA PRO A 98 -14.73 0.61 -4.28
C PRO A 98 -13.27 0.85 -4.66
N GLY A 99 -12.39 0.06 -4.05
CA GLY A 99 -10.95 0.05 -4.30
C GLY A 99 -10.46 -1.29 -4.85
N TYR A 100 -9.14 -1.52 -4.81
CA TYR A 100 -8.56 -2.77 -5.33
C TYR A 100 -8.73 -3.97 -4.39
N ALA A 101 -8.21 -3.89 -3.17
CA ALA A 101 -8.29 -4.97 -2.17
C ALA A 101 -9.11 -4.59 -0.93
N LEU A 102 -8.96 -3.35 -0.49
CA LEU A 102 -9.77 -2.67 0.52
C LEU A 102 -10.44 -1.47 -0.19
N PRO A 103 -11.64 -1.03 0.22
CA PRO A 103 -12.20 0.22 -0.32
C PRO A 103 -11.27 1.40 -0.02
N ILE A 104 -11.30 2.40 -0.90
CA ILE A 104 -10.76 3.72 -0.55
C ILE A 104 -11.61 4.26 0.61
N GLY A 105 -10.99 4.94 1.56
CA GLY A 105 -11.65 5.31 2.83
C GLY A 105 -11.84 4.13 3.80
N GLY A 106 -11.31 2.94 3.51
CA GLY A 106 -11.32 1.80 4.42
C GLY A 106 -10.15 1.80 5.40
N VAL A 107 -10.43 1.48 6.66
CA VAL A 107 -9.42 1.21 7.70
C VAL A 107 -9.48 -0.27 8.06
N PHE A 108 -8.32 -0.93 8.06
CA PHE A 108 -8.19 -2.35 8.39
C PHE A 108 -7.11 -2.56 9.45
N ALA A 109 -7.50 -2.96 10.65
CA ALA A 109 -6.55 -3.32 11.70
C ALA A 109 -6.18 -4.80 11.56
N ALA A 110 -4.91 -5.06 11.24
CA ALA A 110 -4.37 -6.42 11.10
C ALA A 110 -3.63 -6.87 12.37
N HIS A 111 -3.72 -8.14 12.72
CA HIS A 111 -2.91 -8.78 13.74
C HIS A 111 -1.74 -9.53 13.11
N ASN A 112 -0.52 -9.16 13.51
CA ASN A 112 0.72 -9.84 13.10
C ASN A 112 0.84 -10.09 11.59
N ALA A 113 0.35 -9.13 10.79
CA ALA A 113 0.32 -9.24 9.34
C ALA A 113 0.42 -7.86 8.70
N VAL A 114 0.97 -7.84 7.49
CA VAL A 114 0.97 -6.67 6.60
C VAL A 114 0.29 -7.08 5.30
N ALA A 115 -0.62 -6.24 4.81
CA ALA A 115 -1.34 -6.47 3.56
C ALA A 115 -1.06 -5.31 2.58
N PRO A 116 0.04 -5.38 1.78
CA PRO A 116 0.43 -4.27 0.91
C PRO A 116 -0.66 -3.82 -0.07
N ALA A 117 -1.45 -4.76 -0.60
CA ALA A 117 -2.54 -4.46 -1.52
C ALA A 117 -3.67 -3.62 -0.87
N MET A 118 -3.76 -3.61 0.46
CA MET A 118 -4.75 -2.82 1.23
C MET A 118 -4.23 -1.43 1.61
N VAL A 119 -2.95 -1.13 1.39
CA VAL A 119 -2.38 0.21 1.62
C VAL A 119 -2.69 1.15 0.46
N GLY A 120 -2.69 0.61 -0.76
CA GLY A 120 -2.82 1.37 -2.00
C GLY A 120 -1.56 1.31 -2.86
N VAL A 121 -1.72 1.61 -4.14
CA VAL A 121 -0.60 1.58 -5.11
C VAL A 121 0.27 2.82 -5.04
N ASP A 122 -0.32 3.97 -4.72
CA ASP A 122 0.39 5.23 -4.50
C ASP A 122 0.70 5.39 -3.00
N ILE A 123 1.75 4.70 -2.57
CA ILE A 123 2.14 4.61 -1.16
C ILE A 123 2.60 5.98 -0.66
N GLY A 124 1.86 6.52 0.31
CA GLY A 124 2.17 7.80 0.91
C GLY A 124 1.65 9.01 0.14
N CYS A 125 0.69 8.82 -0.77
CA CYS A 125 -0.17 9.89 -1.27
C CYS A 125 -0.75 10.66 -0.08
N ARG A 126 -0.58 12.00 -0.08
CA ARG A 126 -0.99 12.85 1.04
C ARG A 126 -1.14 14.30 0.61
N MET A 127 -1.77 15.07 1.48
CA MET A 127 -1.82 16.52 1.40
C MET A 127 -0.70 17.14 2.24
N HIS A 128 -0.17 18.27 1.78
CA HIS A 128 0.70 19.15 2.56
C HIS A 128 0.16 20.58 2.46
N LEU A 129 0.02 21.26 3.60
CA LEU A 129 -0.48 22.64 3.67
C LEU A 129 0.60 23.53 4.29
N THR A 130 0.90 24.65 3.61
CA THR A 130 1.71 25.73 4.15
C THR A 130 0.84 26.98 4.26
N ILE A 131 0.90 27.66 5.41
CA ILE A 131 0.21 28.92 5.64
C ILE A 131 1.22 30.05 5.43
N PHE A 132 0.85 31.05 4.63
CA PHE A 132 1.64 32.25 4.40
C PHE A 132 1.02 33.44 5.14
N ASP A 133 1.86 34.27 5.74
CA ASP A 133 1.45 35.53 6.34
C ASP A 133 1.24 36.59 5.24
N GLU A 134 0.13 36.47 4.50
CA GLU A 134 -0.27 37.39 3.42
C GLU A 134 -1.79 37.60 3.48
N THR A 135 -2.24 38.85 3.29
CA THR A 135 -3.68 39.13 3.29
C THR A 135 -4.35 38.62 2.01
N PRO A 136 -5.65 38.26 2.03
CA PRO A 136 -6.38 37.90 0.82
C PRO A 136 -6.29 38.96 -0.29
N ALA A 137 -6.33 40.24 0.08
CA ALA A 137 -6.25 41.34 -0.87
C ALA A 137 -4.88 41.44 -1.56
N GLU A 138 -3.79 41.19 -0.83
CA GLU A 138 -2.42 41.14 -1.39
C GLU A 138 -2.24 39.95 -2.31
N PHE A 139 -2.64 38.76 -1.86
CA PHE A 139 -2.63 37.54 -2.67
C PHE A 139 -3.37 37.74 -3.99
N LEU A 140 -4.60 38.29 -3.94
CA LEU A 140 -5.41 38.50 -5.14
C LEU A 140 -4.77 39.48 -6.14
N ARG A 141 -4.03 40.49 -5.66
CA ARG A 141 -3.27 41.40 -6.54
C ARG A 141 -2.10 40.69 -7.24
N ARG A 142 -1.54 39.65 -6.63
CA ARG A 142 -0.36 38.90 -7.11
C ARG A 142 -0.67 37.51 -7.65
N ARG A 143 -1.94 37.11 -7.74
CA ARG A 143 -2.33 35.73 -8.12
C ARG A 143 -1.73 35.25 -9.44
N THR A 144 -1.61 36.14 -10.42
CA THR A 144 -1.12 35.78 -11.77
C THR A 144 0.37 35.43 -11.75
N PRO A 145 1.28 36.30 -11.24
CA PRO A 145 2.69 35.93 -11.12
C PRO A 145 2.90 34.73 -10.18
N LEU A 146 2.17 34.64 -9.07
CA LEU A 146 2.28 33.49 -8.15
C LEU A 146 1.89 32.16 -8.81
N LEU A 147 0.83 32.15 -9.64
CA LEU A 147 0.45 30.97 -10.41
C LEU A 147 1.50 30.61 -11.46
N ALA A 148 2.13 31.61 -12.09
CA ALA A 148 3.22 31.38 -13.03
C ALA A 148 4.44 30.75 -12.32
N ASP A 149 4.79 31.27 -11.13
CA ASP A 149 5.88 30.73 -10.31
C ASP A 149 5.58 29.29 -9.88
N LEU A 150 4.36 29.01 -9.40
CA LEU A 150 3.94 27.66 -9.02
C LEU A 150 4.10 26.70 -10.19
N LYS A 151 3.58 27.08 -11.36
CA LYS A 151 3.71 26.26 -12.59
C LYS A 151 5.17 26.03 -12.98
N ALA A 152 6.03 27.03 -12.82
CA ALA A 152 7.44 26.92 -13.18
C ALA A 152 8.22 25.98 -12.24
N VAL A 153 7.82 25.87 -10.97
CA VAL A 153 8.51 25.00 -9.99
C VAL A 153 7.89 23.61 -9.88
N THR A 154 6.63 23.42 -10.28
CA THR A 154 5.95 22.12 -10.32
C THR A 154 6.11 21.41 -11.66
N VAL A 155 6.10 20.08 -11.64
CA VAL A 155 6.08 19.26 -12.86
C VAL A 155 4.92 18.29 -12.75
N PHE A 156 3.97 18.37 -13.69
CA PHE A 156 2.80 17.50 -13.78
C PHE A 156 2.85 16.65 -15.04
N GLY A 157 2.29 15.45 -14.97
CA GLY A 157 2.10 14.55 -16.10
C GLY A 157 2.59 13.12 -15.83
N THR A 158 1.99 12.17 -16.55
CA THR A 158 2.33 10.74 -16.39
C THR A 158 3.71 10.46 -16.99
N GLY A 159 4.64 10.02 -16.15
CA GLY A 159 6.00 9.70 -16.59
C GLY A 159 6.90 10.93 -16.76
N GLU A 160 6.38 12.13 -16.45
CA GLU A 160 7.17 13.35 -16.45
C GLU A 160 8.23 13.33 -15.34
N GLY A 161 9.26 14.13 -15.54
CA GLY A 161 10.46 14.13 -14.73
C GLY A 161 11.24 15.43 -14.84
N ARG A 162 12.19 15.63 -13.92
CA ARG A 162 13.14 16.73 -14.02
C ARG A 162 14.29 16.35 -14.96
N SER A 163 14.85 17.35 -15.64
CA SER A 163 15.99 17.17 -16.54
C SER A 163 17.26 16.72 -15.83
N ARG A 164 17.37 17.01 -14.53
CA ARG A 164 18.43 16.52 -13.64
C ARG A 164 17.79 15.73 -12.50
N PRO A 165 18.38 14.58 -12.11
CA PRO A 165 17.94 13.87 -10.92
C PRO A 165 17.96 14.79 -9.70
N ALA A 166 17.01 14.58 -8.79
CA ALA A 166 16.95 15.31 -7.54
C ALA A 166 18.21 15.04 -6.70
N ASP A 167 18.76 16.10 -6.11
CA ASP A 167 19.83 16.01 -5.11
C ASP A 167 19.20 15.80 -3.73
N HIS A 168 18.95 14.54 -3.37
CA HIS A 168 18.27 14.20 -2.11
C HIS A 168 18.84 12.91 -1.49
N PRO A 169 19.15 12.89 -0.18
CA PRO A 169 19.77 11.73 0.50
C PRO A 169 19.01 10.42 0.38
N VAL A 170 17.69 10.48 0.12
CA VAL A 170 16.87 9.27 -0.12
C VAL A 170 17.41 8.43 -1.29
N LEU A 171 18.11 9.02 -2.26
CA LEU A 171 18.68 8.30 -3.38
C LEU A 171 19.94 7.51 -3.02
N ASP A 172 20.55 7.80 -1.87
CA ASP A 172 21.74 7.11 -1.37
C ASP A 172 21.41 6.03 -0.33
N ASP A 173 20.12 5.89 -0.01
CA ASP A 173 19.63 4.94 1.00
C ASP A 173 19.85 3.47 0.57
N GLU A 174 20.45 2.68 1.47
CA GLU A 174 20.73 1.25 1.21
C GLU A 174 19.46 0.43 0.95
N ARG A 175 18.28 0.91 1.39
CA ARG A 175 16.99 0.23 1.17
C ARG A 175 16.64 0.06 -0.31
N TRP A 176 17.21 0.85 -1.21
CA TRP A 176 17.11 0.61 -2.65
C TRP A 176 17.61 -0.80 -3.04
N GLN A 177 18.54 -1.38 -2.29
CA GLN A 177 19.17 -2.66 -2.59
C GLN A 177 18.42 -3.89 -2.07
N ILE A 178 17.36 -3.73 -1.26
CA ILE A 178 16.65 -4.85 -0.60
C ILE A 178 16.05 -5.81 -1.61
N THR A 179 15.50 -5.30 -2.72
CA THR A 179 14.86 -6.11 -3.77
C THR A 179 15.32 -5.70 -5.17
N SER A 180 15.13 -6.58 -6.15
CA SER A 180 15.37 -6.20 -7.56
C SER A 180 14.41 -5.12 -8.04
N GLN A 181 13.17 -5.11 -7.51
CA GLN A 181 12.15 -4.11 -7.83
C GLN A 181 12.56 -2.73 -7.35
N THR A 182 12.91 -2.58 -6.07
CA THR A 182 13.40 -1.30 -5.53
C THR A 182 14.64 -0.84 -6.29
N ARG A 183 15.61 -1.72 -6.52
CA ARG A 183 16.84 -1.38 -7.27
C ARG A 183 16.54 -0.85 -8.66
N GLY A 184 15.62 -1.50 -9.38
CA GLY A 184 15.19 -1.09 -10.72
C GLY A 184 14.43 0.24 -10.75
N LEU A 185 13.82 0.65 -9.63
CA LEU A 185 13.06 1.90 -9.52
C LEU A 185 13.91 3.10 -9.09
N ARG A 186 15.14 2.92 -8.58
CA ARG A 186 15.97 4.01 -8.07
C ARG A 186 16.21 5.14 -9.08
N VAL A 187 16.56 4.78 -10.33
CA VAL A 187 16.81 5.78 -11.40
C VAL A 187 15.54 6.57 -11.71
N LYS A 188 14.40 5.86 -11.84
CA LYS A 188 13.09 6.49 -12.05
C LYS A 188 12.74 7.42 -10.88
N GLY A 189 12.94 6.96 -9.65
CA GLY A 189 12.75 7.77 -8.44
C GLY A 189 13.58 9.04 -8.45
N GLY A 190 14.84 9.00 -8.85
CA GLY A 190 15.69 10.19 -8.96
C GLY A 190 15.19 11.22 -9.96
N VAL A 191 14.67 10.78 -11.11
CA VAL A 191 14.11 11.67 -12.15
C VAL A 191 12.76 12.26 -11.74
N GLN A 192 11.95 11.52 -10.99
CA GLN A 192 10.59 11.91 -10.61
C GLN A 192 10.49 12.56 -9.22
N LEU A 193 11.55 12.51 -8.42
CA LEU A 193 11.54 13.16 -7.12
C LEU A 193 11.37 14.68 -7.26
N GLY A 194 10.41 15.24 -6.54
CA GLY A 194 10.04 16.65 -6.64
C GLY A 194 9.17 16.98 -7.86
N THR A 195 8.51 16.00 -8.48
CA THR A 195 7.38 16.21 -9.40
C THR A 195 6.06 15.89 -8.71
N SER A 196 4.95 16.39 -9.25
CA SER A 196 3.60 16.19 -8.71
C SER A 196 2.92 14.95 -9.28
N GLY A 197 3.37 14.43 -10.43
CA GLY A 197 2.74 13.30 -11.10
C GLY A 197 1.44 13.68 -11.81
N SER A 198 0.47 12.76 -11.85
CA SER A 198 -0.82 12.90 -12.55
C SER A 198 -1.95 12.26 -11.74
N GLY A 199 -3.17 12.20 -12.28
CA GLY A 199 -4.34 11.69 -11.54
C GLY A 199 -4.94 12.77 -10.64
N ASN A 200 -5.14 12.46 -9.36
CA ASN A 200 -5.70 13.37 -8.36
C ASN A 200 -4.64 14.23 -7.64
N HIS A 201 -3.41 14.30 -8.18
CA HIS A 201 -2.34 15.10 -7.60
C HIS A 201 -2.40 16.53 -8.12
N PHE A 202 -2.41 17.51 -7.21
CA PHE A 202 -2.51 18.93 -7.53
C PHE A 202 -1.62 19.78 -6.62
N ALA A 203 -1.41 21.03 -7.03
CA ALA A 203 -0.80 22.07 -6.21
C ALA A 203 -1.60 23.34 -6.42
N GLU A 204 -2.07 23.93 -5.32
CA GLU A 204 -3.00 25.06 -5.35
C GLU A 204 -2.55 26.15 -4.37
N LEU A 205 -2.85 27.40 -4.74
CA LEU A 205 -2.78 28.55 -3.85
C LEU A 205 -4.21 29.00 -3.60
N VAL A 206 -4.63 28.95 -2.34
CA VAL A 206 -6.02 29.20 -1.94
C VAL A 206 -6.09 30.28 -0.87
N VAL A 207 -7.18 31.03 -0.87
CA VAL A 207 -7.58 31.86 0.27
C VAL A 207 -8.52 31.03 1.12
N GLY A 208 -8.12 30.77 2.36
CA GLY A 208 -8.93 30.07 3.35
C GLY A 208 -9.41 31.00 4.45
N GLU A 209 -10.48 30.59 5.13
CA GLU A 209 -10.90 31.18 6.39
C GLU A 209 -10.44 30.29 7.55
N ARG A 210 -9.88 30.91 8.59
CA ARG A 210 -9.55 30.20 9.83
C ARG A 210 -10.75 30.25 10.77
N LEU A 211 -11.42 29.11 10.94
CA LEU A 211 -12.59 28.98 11.82
C LEU A 211 -12.22 28.78 13.29
N ALA A 212 -11.01 28.29 13.58
CA ALA A 212 -10.55 28.00 14.95
C ALA A 212 -9.69 29.14 15.54
N PRO A 213 -9.81 29.47 16.84
CA PRO A 213 -9.02 30.54 17.46
C PRO A 213 -7.50 30.30 17.39
N HIS A 214 -6.72 31.37 17.50
CA HIS A 214 -5.26 31.31 17.51
C HIS A 214 -4.77 30.47 18.71
N GLY A 215 -3.91 29.48 18.47
CA GLY A 215 -3.38 28.59 19.52
C GLY A 215 -4.28 27.42 19.92
N ALA A 216 -5.36 27.14 19.19
CA ALA A 216 -6.10 25.88 19.37
C ALA A 216 -5.20 24.66 19.09
N GLU A 217 -5.30 23.63 19.93
CA GLU A 217 -4.50 22.41 19.81
C GLU A 217 -4.62 21.79 18.40
N GLY A 218 -3.49 21.39 17.82
CA GLY A 218 -3.44 20.71 16.53
C GLY A 218 -3.48 21.63 15.30
N VAL A 219 -3.59 22.95 15.46
CA VAL A 219 -3.45 23.90 14.34
C VAL A 219 -1.99 24.37 14.27
N PRO A 220 -1.27 24.14 13.16
CA PRO A 220 0.07 24.69 12.96
C PRO A 220 0.07 26.21 13.21
N GLN A 221 1.07 26.69 13.97
CA GLN A 221 1.28 28.12 14.19
C GLN A 221 1.80 28.78 12.91
#